data_AF-A0A6P5F740-F1
#
_entry.id   AF-A0A6P5F740-F1
#
_cell.length_a   1.000
_cell.length_b   1.000
_cell.length_c   1.000
_cell.angle_alpha   90.00
_cell.angle_beta   90.00
_cell.angle_gamma   90.00
#
_symmetry.space_group_name_H-M   'P 1'
#
loop_
_entity.id
_entity.type
_entity.pdbx_description
1 polymer ?
#
loop_
_entity_poly.entity_id
_entity_poly.type
_entity_poly.pdbx_seq_one_letter_code
_entity_poly.pdbx_strand_id
1 'polypeptide(L)'
;MHSVHTTMLYNLEALQEVVQWERILKLQSRDGSFLSSPASTAVAYMKTGDKKCLEFLTFVVNRFGDNAPCQYPIDLLERIWAIDTIQRLGIDHHFRKEIYDTLDYVYRNAGKQGVSWGRDNPVPDIDDTCMALRLMRLQGFPVSSDVLEYFKDDDGTLICFPGQTHRGVSDMFNLYRYSQVAFPGEKILKEAKAFAEEYLKNCVENNEVNDKWSLKKALDKEVDHALKVPWRMSFERLEAREYIDQYGELDVWIAKTIYWMYNVNDPKYMELAKLDYNKLQTLYKAEIDSILKWWNSCSFDDPLVGNACPRETHFAIAATLYEPEFSHSRVAYTKCNCIENTLRDLFESHESVEELKVMCLAVEKWDPSMVRSLPSIVKATFMGMYDTTNELSAQISNAQRKEMFPYLHDLRVKQIKHYMKKRETSGEPYIGSLEEYIDQNIADLGVAIRVLPAMFLIGECVQYYALRCLDEKSTIQDHLSSYLTIFVDLQTHKVNQGEGRSDAVTIYMEEEDCSKEEALRSLNAIMENTFDELVHDYLKPSLVPRGCRRLMFEHARIVQYLHSDEYKAIDSDMERMFTPVQ
;
A
#
# COMPACT_ATOMS: atom_id res chain seq x y z
N MET A 1 21.49 32.14 15.51
CA MET A 1 21.83 32.55 14.12
C MET A 1 23.25 32.18 13.72
N HIS A 2 24.30 32.48 14.53
CA HIS A 2 25.71 32.30 14.10
C HIS A 2 26.40 31.00 14.54
N SER A 3 25.67 30.04 15.11
CA SER A 3 26.24 28.81 15.70
C SER A 3 25.71 27.52 15.08
N VAL A 4 24.52 27.55 14.50
CA VAL A 4 23.83 26.39 13.92
C VAL A 4 23.14 26.82 12.63
N HIS A 5 23.03 25.90 11.68
CA HIS A 5 22.28 26.15 10.46
C HIS A 5 20.79 26.23 10.79
N THR A 6 20.14 27.31 10.37
CA THR A 6 18.69 27.49 10.52
C THR A 6 18.13 28.11 9.25
N THR A 7 16.81 28.07 9.10
CA THR A 7 16.12 28.70 7.95
C THR A 7 16.34 30.21 7.86
N MET A 8 16.84 30.87 8.91
CA MET A 8 17.21 32.29 8.84
C MET A 8 18.33 32.56 7.81
N LEU A 9 19.19 31.57 7.52
CA LEU A 9 20.23 31.68 6.50
C LEU A 9 19.66 31.89 5.09
N TYR A 10 18.40 31.54 4.87
CA TYR A 10 17.72 31.72 3.58
C TYR A 10 17.41 33.20 3.26
N ASN A 11 17.36 34.06 4.29
CA ASN A 11 16.87 35.44 4.22
C ASN A 11 17.86 36.47 4.81
N LEU A 12 19.18 36.26 4.66
CA LEU A 12 20.18 37.17 5.24
C LEU A 12 20.08 38.59 4.68
N GLU A 13 19.54 38.77 3.47
CA GLU A 13 19.33 40.08 2.87
C GLU A 13 18.34 40.95 3.64
N ALA A 14 17.44 40.35 4.42
CA ALA A 14 16.50 41.04 5.30
C ALA A 14 17.07 41.27 6.72
N LEU A 15 18.20 40.67 7.06
CA LEU A 15 18.76 40.63 8.41
C LEU A 15 20.13 41.34 8.51
N GLN A 16 20.47 42.17 7.52
CA GLN A 16 21.82 42.71 7.36
C GLN A 16 22.37 43.46 8.58
N GLU A 17 21.50 44.12 9.35
CA GLU A 17 21.88 44.93 10.51
C GLU A 17 22.30 44.09 11.72
N VAL A 18 21.80 42.85 11.82
CA VAL A 18 22.04 41.96 12.97
C VAL A 18 23.02 40.83 12.66
N VAL A 19 23.40 40.66 11.39
CA VAL A 19 24.31 39.59 10.94
C VAL A 19 25.77 39.98 11.17
N GLN A 20 26.48 39.17 11.95
CA GLN A 20 27.94 39.19 12.07
C GLN A 20 28.56 38.41 10.90
N TRP A 21 28.89 39.10 9.81
CA TRP A 21 29.27 38.49 8.53
C TRP A 21 30.48 37.55 8.60
N GLU A 22 31.52 37.87 9.36
CA GLU A 22 32.67 36.97 9.51
C GLU A 22 32.30 35.65 10.20
N ARG A 23 31.33 35.68 11.11
CA ARG A 23 30.85 34.48 11.79
C ARG A 23 29.87 33.69 10.94
N ILE A 24 29.02 34.37 10.16
CA ILE A 24 28.00 33.69 9.35
C ILE A 24 28.63 32.82 8.26
N LEU A 25 29.79 33.20 7.72
CA LEU A 25 30.57 32.39 6.77
C LEU A 25 30.90 30.97 7.27
N LYS A 26 30.91 30.73 8.59
CA LYS A 26 31.09 29.38 9.17
C LYS A 26 29.91 28.44 8.91
N LEU A 27 28.75 29.00 8.54
CA LEU A 27 27.51 28.29 8.24
C LEU A 27 27.19 28.30 6.74
N GLN A 28 28.18 28.61 5.90
CA GLN A 28 28.05 28.54 4.44
C GLN A 28 27.93 27.08 4.00
N SER A 29 27.03 26.82 3.06
CA SER A 29 26.87 25.51 2.41
C SER A 29 28.13 25.13 1.62
N ARG A 30 28.27 23.84 1.30
CA ARG A 30 29.45 23.32 0.60
C ARG A 30 29.66 23.95 -0.78
N ASP A 31 28.57 24.26 -1.46
CA ASP A 31 28.53 24.90 -2.78
C ASP A 31 28.81 26.41 -2.74
N GLY A 32 29.02 27.00 -1.55
CA GLY A 32 29.26 28.43 -1.36
C GLY A 32 28.00 29.26 -1.13
N SER A 33 26.82 28.64 -1.18
CA SER A 33 25.55 29.32 -0.92
C SER A 33 25.29 29.52 0.57
N PHE A 34 24.33 30.39 0.86
CA PHE A 34 23.61 30.40 2.12
C PHE A 34 22.22 29.79 1.90
N LEU A 35 22.05 28.53 2.32
CA LEU A 35 20.80 27.77 2.22
C LEU A 35 20.20 27.76 0.80
N SER A 36 21.04 27.62 -0.21
CA SER A 36 20.65 27.60 -1.64
C SER A 36 20.04 28.91 -2.17
N SER A 37 20.02 29.99 -1.40
CA SER A 37 19.37 31.27 -1.74
C SER A 37 20.31 32.21 -2.48
N PRO A 38 20.08 32.55 -3.77
CA PRO A 38 20.92 33.49 -4.50
C PRO A 38 20.90 34.90 -3.87
N ALA A 39 19.76 35.37 -3.39
CA ALA A 39 19.67 36.69 -2.76
C ALA A 39 20.46 36.77 -1.43
N SER A 40 20.35 35.74 -0.58
CA SER A 40 21.10 35.65 0.68
C SER A 40 22.61 35.55 0.42
N THR A 41 22.99 34.76 -0.59
CA THR A 41 24.39 34.60 -0.99
C THR A 41 24.97 35.86 -1.61
N ALA A 42 24.18 36.59 -2.40
CA ALA A 42 24.58 37.87 -3.00
C ALA A 42 24.88 38.93 -1.95
N VAL A 43 24.03 39.05 -0.91
CA VAL A 43 24.31 40.00 0.17
C VAL A 43 25.55 39.61 0.97
N ALA A 44 25.75 38.30 1.23
CA ALA A 44 26.94 37.83 1.92
C ALA A 44 28.21 38.14 1.11
N TYR A 45 28.19 37.92 -0.21
CA TYR A 45 29.28 38.32 -1.10
C TYR A 45 29.55 39.83 -1.05
N MET A 46 28.52 40.66 -1.16
CA MET A 46 28.68 42.13 -1.12
C MET A 46 29.31 42.63 0.19
N LYS A 47 29.07 41.93 1.30
CA LYS A 47 29.57 42.33 2.63
C LYS A 47 30.94 41.74 2.97
N THR A 48 31.34 40.65 2.34
CA THR A 48 32.55 39.89 2.74
C THR A 48 33.59 39.73 1.63
N GLY A 49 33.20 39.83 0.36
CA GLY A 49 34.03 39.47 -0.79
C GLY A 49 34.34 37.97 -0.86
N ASP A 50 33.58 37.11 -0.17
CA ASP A 50 33.86 35.68 -0.12
C ASP A 50 33.81 35.03 -1.52
N LYS A 51 34.87 34.29 -1.86
CA LYS A 51 35.03 33.70 -3.20
C LYS A 51 34.02 32.59 -3.47
N LYS A 52 33.66 31.79 -2.46
CA LYS A 52 32.70 30.69 -2.64
C LYS A 52 31.30 31.22 -2.89
N CYS A 53 30.91 32.33 -2.25
CA CYS A 53 29.66 33.02 -2.59
C CYS A 53 29.65 33.44 -4.07
N LEU A 54 30.76 34.01 -4.57
CA LEU A 54 30.85 34.40 -5.98
C LEU A 54 30.81 33.19 -6.92
N GLU A 55 31.48 32.09 -6.57
CA GLU A 55 31.45 30.83 -7.32
C GLU A 55 30.03 30.28 -7.45
N PHE A 56 29.27 30.25 -6.35
CA PHE A 56 27.85 29.87 -6.37
C PHE A 56 27.01 30.78 -7.27
N LEU A 57 27.13 32.10 -7.11
CA LEU A 57 26.35 33.07 -7.90
C LEU A 57 26.68 32.97 -9.39
N THR A 58 27.97 32.80 -9.72
CA THR A 58 28.44 32.59 -11.09
C THR A 58 27.87 31.29 -11.65
N PHE A 59 27.82 30.21 -10.86
CA PHE A 59 27.19 28.96 -11.25
C PHE A 59 25.70 29.13 -11.57
N VAL A 60 24.95 29.85 -10.73
CA VAL A 60 23.53 30.14 -10.95
C VAL A 60 23.32 30.94 -12.25
N VAL A 61 24.06 32.04 -12.43
CA VAL A 61 23.98 32.88 -13.64
C VAL A 61 24.35 32.09 -14.90
N ASN A 62 25.41 31.28 -14.86
CA ASN A 62 25.79 30.44 -15.99
C ASN A 62 24.71 29.42 -16.38
N ARG A 63 23.90 28.98 -15.41
CA ARG A 63 22.82 28.02 -15.65
C ARG A 63 21.53 28.68 -16.16
N PHE A 64 21.16 29.83 -15.61
CA PHE A 64 19.86 30.46 -15.83
C PHE A 64 19.93 31.71 -16.73
N GLY A 65 21.12 32.12 -17.15
CA GLY A 65 21.33 33.26 -18.03
C GLY A 65 21.25 34.58 -17.26
N ASP A 66 20.27 35.40 -17.59
CA ASP A 66 20.08 36.76 -17.06
C ASP A 66 19.22 36.83 -15.79
N ASN A 67 18.83 35.69 -15.23
CA ASN A 67 17.96 35.59 -14.07
C ASN A 67 18.46 34.51 -13.09
N ALA A 68 17.87 34.49 -11.89
CA ALA A 68 18.15 33.51 -10.86
C ALA A 68 16.84 33.08 -10.17
N PRO A 69 16.66 31.78 -9.85
CA PRO A 69 15.52 31.34 -9.04
C PRO A 69 15.64 31.83 -7.59
N CYS A 70 14.58 31.71 -6.81
CA CYS A 70 14.62 32.01 -5.37
C CYS A 70 15.49 31.03 -4.57
N GLN A 71 15.71 29.82 -5.10
CA GLN A 71 16.56 28.78 -4.51
C GLN A 71 17.14 27.83 -5.57
N TYR A 72 18.40 27.42 -5.41
CA TYR A 72 19.06 26.43 -6.26
C TYR A 72 20.30 25.80 -5.60
N PRO A 73 20.57 24.49 -5.76
CA PRO A 73 19.75 23.48 -6.41
C PRO A 73 18.53 23.05 -5.56
N ILE A 74 17.52 22.49 -6.22
CA ILE A 74 16.34 21.82 -5.63
C ILE A 74 16.24 20.36 -6.09
N ASP A 75 17.39 19.72 -6.30
CA ASP A 75 17.49 18.46 -7.01
C ASP A 75 16.83 17.29 -6.27
N LEU A 76 16.80 17.31 -4.94
CA LEU A 76 16.14 16.27 -4.14
C LEU A 76 14.63 16.49 -4.08
N LEU A 77 14.19 17.72 -3.78
CA LEU A 77 12.79 18.13 -3.78
C LEU A 77 12.11 17.78 -5.12
N GLU A 78 12.69 18.22 -6.23
CA GLU A 78 12.10 17.98 -7.56
C GLU A 78 11.94 16.49 -7.87
N ARG A 79 12.92 15.67 -7.48
CA ARG A 79 12.92 14.23 -7.75
C ARG A 79 11.84 13.50 -6.98
N ILE A 80 11.78 13.73 -5.66
CA ILE A 80 10.83 13.02 -4.80
C ILE A 80 9.39 13.40 -5.15
N TRP A 81 9.13 14.68 -5.45
CA TRP A 81 7.81 15.12 -5.87
C TRP A 81 7.41 14.64 -7.26
N ALA A 82 8.35 14.60 -8.22
CA ALA A 82 8.07 14.02 -9.55
C ALA A 82 7.69 12.54 -9.44
N ILE A 83 8.41 11.77 -8.62
CA ILE A 83 8.08 10.35 -8.37
C ILE A 83 6.72 10.22 -7.71
N ASP A 84 6.43 11.01 -6.67
CA ASP A 84 5.13 10.96 -5.98
C ASP A 84 3.98 11.27 -6.94
N THR A 85 4.13 12.30 -7.78
CA THR A 85 3.13 12.64 -8.82
C THR A 85 2.92 11.49 -9.79
N ILE A 86 3.99 10.89 -10.32
CA ILE A 86 3.92 9.78 -11.27
C ILE A 86 3.22 8.55 -10.66
N GLN A 87 3.53 8.21 -9.40
CA GLN A 87 2.91 7.10 -8.68
C GLN A 87 1.44 7.37 -8.37
N ARG A 88 1.11 8.55 -7.85
CA ARG A 88 -0.27 8.92 -7.53
C ARG A 88 -1.15 9.04 -8.77
N LEU A 89 -0.61 9.48 -9.91
CA LEU A 89 -1.32 9.46 -11.19
C LEU A 89 -1.44 8.05 -11.79
N GLY A 90 -0.76 7.06 -11.21
CA GLY A 90 -0.92 5.68 -11.60
C GLY A 90 -0.21 5.25 -12.87
N ILE A 91 0.84 5.97 -13.25
CA ILE A 91 1.59 5.78 -14.50
C ILE A 91 3.03 5.30 -14.24
N ASP A 92 3.36 4.96 -13.00
CA ASP A 92 4.70 4.59 -12.56
C ASP A 92 5.23 3.29 -13.16
N HIS A 93 4.35 2.37 -13.56
CA HIS A 93 4.75 1.13 -14.23
C HIS A 93 5.48 1.36 -15.57
N HIS A 94 5.30 2.53 -16.21
CA HIS A 94 6.06 2.94 -17.41
C HIS A 94 7.48 3.43 -17.11
N PHE A 95 7.76 3.77 -15.83
CA PHE A 95 8.98 4.46 -15.42
C PHE A 95 9.75 3.73 -14.31
N ARG A 96 9.57 2.40 -14.19
CA ARG A 96 10.15 1.61 -13.09
C ARG A 96 11.66 1.81 -12.93
N LYS A 97 12.39 1.88 -14.05
CA LYS A 97 13.85 2.08 -14.02
C LYS A 97 14.21 3.50 -13.62
N GLU A 98 13.55 4.49 -14.22
CA GLU A 98 13.77 5.92 -13.96
C GLU A 98 13.47 6.26 -12.50
N ILE A 99 12.39 5.71 -11.94
CA ILE A 99 12.02 5.86 -10.52
C ILE A 99 13.12 5.27 -9.63
N TYR A 100 13.57 4.04 -9.92
CA TYR A 100 14.62 3.40 -9.13
C TYR A 100 15.94 4.19 -9.16
N ASP A 101 16.42 4.55 -10.36
CA ASP A 101 17.66 5.33 -10.53
C ASP A 101 17.57 6.70 -9.84
N THR A 102 16.38 7.31 -9.86
CA THR A 102 16.12 8.60 -9.21
C THR A 102 16.09 8.47 -7.69
N LEU A 103 15.46 7.43 -7.14
CA LEU A 103 15.46 7.17 -5.70
C LEU A 103 16.83 6.75 -5.19
N ASP A 104 17.62 6.02 -5.98
CA ASP A 104 19.01 5.72 -5.65
C ASP A 104 19.86 7.01 -5.56
N TYR A 105 19.63 7.98 -6.46
CA TYR A 105 20.24 9.30 -6.33
C TYR A 105 19.81 10.00 -5.04
N VAL A 106 18.52 9.99 -4.70
CA VAL A 106 18.01 10.60 -3.46
C VAL A 106 18.63 9.93 -2.24
N TYR A 107 18.64 8.60 -2.20
CA TYR A 107 19.20 7.80 -1.12
C TYR A 107 20.68 8.11 -0.88
N ARG A 108 21.49 8.20 -1.94
CA ARG A 108 22.92 8.53 -1.85
C ARG A 108 23.21 9.96 -1.38
N ASN A 109 22.26 10.87 -1.54
CA ASN A 109 22.40 12.28 -1.17
C ASN A 109 21.55 12.66 0.06
N ALA A 110 20.86 11.70 0.69
CA ALA A 110 20.14 11.93 1.92
C ALA A 110 21.11 12.24 3.08
N GLY A 111 20.78 13.25 3.88
CA GLY A 111 21.54 13.61 5.07
C GLY A 111 21.25 12.67 6.23
N LYS A 112 22.15 12.62 7.22
CA LYS A 112 21.94 11.82 8.44
C LYS A 112 20.73 12.27 9.27
N GLN A 113 20.39 13.55 9.18
CA GLN A 113 19.32 14.20 9.95
C GLN A 113 18.02 14.34 9.15
N GLY A 114 18.01 13.92 7.88
CA GLY A 114 16.87 14.08 6.99
C GLY A 114 17.27 14.42 5.57
N VAL A 115 16.25 14.61 4.74
CA VAL A 115 16.36 15.07 3.37
C VAL A 115 16.00 16.55 3.34
N SER A 116 16.81 17.32 2.61
CA SER A 116 16.58 18.72 2.31
C SER A 116 16.26 18.90 0.83
N TRP A 117 15.71 20.05 0.45
CA TRP A 117 15.36 20.29 -0.95
C TRP A 117 16.52 20.18 -1.95
N GLY A 118 17.76 20.46 -1.53
CA GLY A 118 18.96 20.29 -2.34
C GLY A 118 20.05 19.50 -1.62
N ARG A 119 20.87 18.75 -2.37
CA ARG A 119 21.89 17.81 -1.83
C ARG A 119 22.97 18.41 -0.91
N ASP A 120 23.24 19.70 -1.04
CA ASP A 120 24.28 20.40 -0.27
C ASP A 120 23.69 21.30 0.83
N ASN A 121 22.37 21.26 1.01
CA ASN A 121 21.68 22.06 2.00
C ASN A 121 21.82 21.42 3.40
N PRO A 122 22.35 22.15 4.41
CA PRO A 122 22.58 21.61 5.74
C PRO A 122 21.32 21.50 6.61
N VAL A 123 20.18 22.02 6.17
CA VAL A 123 18.93 22.04 6.96
C VAL A 123 17.87 21.19 6.25
N PRO A 124 17.60 19.96 6.74
CA PRO A 124 16.49 19.16 6.24
C PRO A 124 15.16 19.65 6.81
N ASP A 125 14.08 19.25 6.16
CA ASP A 125 12.70 19.52 6.56
C ASP A 125 11.90 18.22 6.64
N ILE A 126 10.86 18.22 7.48
CA ILE A 126 10.06 17.01 7.70
C ILE A 126 9.28 16.60 6.45
N ASP A 127 8.96 17.55 5.55
CA ASP A 127 8.15 17.30 4.36
C ASP A 127 8.92 16.43 3.36
N ASP A 128 10.06 16.93 2.91
CA ASP A 128 10.96 16.24 1.99
C ASP A 128 11.50 14.95 2.63
N THR A 129 11.76 14.96 3.94
CA THR A 129 12.20 13.76 4.66
C THR A 129 11.12 12.68 4.65
N CYS A 130 9.88 12.98 5.02
CA CYS A 130 8.79 11.99 5.03
C CYS A 130 8.49 11.49 3.62
N MET A 131 8.44 12.39 2.64
CA MET A 131 8.24 12.05 1.24
C MET A 131 9.33 11.07 0.76
N ALA A 132 10.59 11.42 0.93
CA ALA A 132 11.72 10.61 0.49
C ALA A 132 11.75 9.25 1.21
N LEU A 133 11.59 9.23 2.54
CA LEU A 133 11.62 7.99 3.32
C LEU A 133 10.49 7.04 2.91
N ARG A 134 9.27 7.55 2.71
CA ARG A 134 8.14 6.74 2.23
C ARG A 134 8.42 6.14 0.85
N LEU A 135 8.84 6.95 -0.11
CA LEU A 135 9.11 6.49 -1.47
C LEU A 135 10.25 5.46 -1.52
N MET A 136 11.34 5.73 -0.80
CA MET A 136 12.48 4.82 -0.67
C MET A 136 12.08 3.50 0.01
N ARG A 137 11.33 3.57 1.12
CA ARG A 137 10.83 2.39 1.85
C ARG A 137 9.94 1.53 0.96
N LEU A 138 8.98 2.14 0.26
CA LEU A 138 8.10 1.44 -0.68
C LEU A 138 8.86 0.83 -1.87
N GLN A 139 10.10 1.23 -2.14
CA GLN A 139 10.99 0.59 -3.13
C GLN A 139 12.01 -0.37 -2.51
N GLY A 140 11.93 -0.63 -1.21
CA GLY A 140 12.79 -1.61 -0.52
C GLY A 140 14.17 -1.08 -0.14
N PHE A 141 14.40 0.25 -0.17
CA PHE A 141 15.64 0.85 0.34
C PHE A 141 15.69 0.74 1.87
N PRO A 142 16.88 0.49 2.45
CA PRO A 142 17.04 0.39 3.89
C PRO A 142 17.10 1.79 4.51
N VAL A 143 15.93 2.28 4.95
CA VAL A 143 15.75 3.60 5.58
C VAL A 143 15.12 3.46 6.97
N SER A 144 15.58 4.28 7.93
CA SER A 144 15.07 4.28 9.32
C SER A 144 14.10 5.44 9.55
N SER A 145 13.03 5.17 10.32
CA SER A 145 12.14 6.21 10.83
C SER A 145 12.74 7.04 11.96
N ASP A 146 13.84 6.61 12.59
CA ASP A 146 14.53 7.34 13.67
C ASP A 146 15.00 8.73 13.23
N VAL A 147 15.15 8.95 11.92
CA VAL A 147 15.47 10.27 11.34
C VAL A 147 14.43 11.32 11.76
N LEU A 148 13.18 10.90 12.03
CA LEU A 148 12.12 11.79 12.49
C LEU A 148 12.38 12.37 13.89
N GLU A 149 13.24 11.75 14.72
CA GLU A 149 13.61 12.27 16.04
C GLU A 149 14.27 13.66 15.94
N TYR A 150 14.92 13.97 14.81
CA TYR A 150 15.50 15.29 14.55
C TYR A 150 14.45 16.41 14.51
N PHE A 151 13.19 16.07 14.20
CA PHE A 151 12.09 17.02 14.04
C PHE A 151 11.17 17.09 15.27
N LYS A 152 11.51 16.40 16.37
CA LYS A 152 10.79 16.56 17.63
C LYS A 152 11.21 17.86 18.33
N ASP A 153 10.22 18.63 18.75
CA ASP A 153 10.39 19.81 19.59
C ASP A 153 10.52 19.43 21.08
N ASP A 154 10.80 20.40 21.95
CA ASP A 154 10.99 20.20 23.39
C ASP A 154 9.75 19.58 24.08
N ASP A 155 8.55 19.79 23.54
CA ASP A 155 7.29 19.19 24.02
C ASP A 155 6.98 17.82 23.41
N GLY A 156 7.87 17.31 22.55
CA GLY A 156 7.73 16.03 21.84
C GLY A 156 6.90 16.11 20.56
N THR A 157 6.34 17.27 20.21
CA THR A 157 5.58 17.43 18.95
C THR A 157 6.49 17.51 17.74
N LEU A 158 6.01 17.05 16.59
CA LEU A 158 6.76 17.12 15.34
C LEU A 158 6.58 18.49 14.66
N ILE A 159 7.69 19.07 14.21
CA ILE A 159 7.75 20.38 13.54
C ILE A 159 8.44 20.28 12.18
N CYS A 160 8.12 21.22 11.27
CA CYS A 160 8.65 21.21 9.91
C CYS A 160 10.17 21.39 9.87
N PHE A 161 10.67 22.33 10.65
CA PHE A 161 12.09 22.61 10.84
C PHE A 161 12.37 22.79 12.32
N PRO A 162 13.50 22.29 12.85
CA PRO A 162 13.90 22.57 14.21
C PRO A 162 13.94 24.07 14.50
N GLY A 163 13.26 24.49 15.57
CA GLY A 163 13.15 25.89 15.97
C GLY A 163 12.10 26.72 15.19
N GLN A 164 11.27 26.10 14.36
CA GLN A 164 10.06 26.71 13.81
C GLN A 164 8.81 26.20 14.52
N THR A 165 7.84 27.08 14.73
CA THR A 165 6.56 26.77 15.38
C THR A 165 5.41 26.58 14.40
N HIS A 166 5.55 27.00 13.14
CA HIS A 166 4.47 26.94 12.15
C HIS A 166 4.53 25.65 11.32
N ARG A 167 3.46 24.85 11.39
CA ARG A 167 3.26 23.63 10.60
C ARG A 167 2.44 23.96 9.36
N GLY A 168 2.76 23.35 8.23
CA GLY A 168 1.90 23.41 7.05
C GLY A 168 1.07 22.13 6.94
N VAL A 169 0.07 22.20 6.07
CA VAL A 169 -0.81 21.07 5.82
C VAL A 169 -0.07 19.99 5.05
N SER A 170 0.74 20.38 4.06
CA SER A 170 1.49 19.43 3.22
C SER A 170 2.53 18.62 3.99
N ASP A 171 3.29 19.25 4.90
CA ASP A 171 4.26 18.57 5.75
C ASP A 171 3.58 17.54 6.67
N MET A 172 2.47 17.91 7.31
CA MET A 172 1.73 16.98 8.17
C MET A 172 1.04 15.88 7.35
N PHE A 173 0.60 16.21 6.13
CA PHE A 173 0.03 15.23 5.22
C PHE A 173 1.06 14.17 4.78
N ASN A 174 2.27 14.58 4.43
CA ASN A 174 3.33 13.63 4.07
C ASN A 174 3.84 12.84 5.28
N LEU A 175 3.85 13.42 6.48
CA LEU A 175 4.09 12.69 7.72
C LEU A 175 3.01 11.61 7.97
N TYR A 176 1.73 11.94 7.80
CA TYR A 176 0.61 11.01 7.91
C TYR A 176 0.70 9.87 6.89
N ARG A 177 1.11 10.16 5.65
CA ARG A 177 1.30 9.13 4.62
C ARG A 177 2.47 8.20 4.94
N TYR A 178 3.57 8.74 5.47
CA TYR A 178 4.75 7.93 5.82
C TYR A 178 4.50 7.07 7.06
N SER A 179 3.77 7.58 8.05
CA SER A 179 3.48 6.83 9.28
C SER A 179 2.62 5.58 9.08
N GLN A 180 1.89 5.50 7.96
CA GLN A 180 1.07 4.33 7.61
C GLN A 180 1.86 3.16 7.01
N VAL A 181 3.13 3.37 6.66
CA VAL A 181 4.05 2.30 6.17
C VAL A 181 5.05 1.89 7.25
N ALA A 182 4.58 1.84 8.50
CA ALA A 182 5.41 1.49 9.65
C ALA A 182 5.85 0.02 9.64
N PHE A 183 7.02 -0.22 10.20
CA PHE A 183 7.52 -1.55 10.54
C PHE A 183 7.34 -1.83 12.05
N PRO A 184 7.40 -3.10 12.46
CA PRO A 184 7.23 -3.47 13.86
C PRO A 184 8.24 -2.77 14.77
N GLY A 185 7.75 -2.22 15.87
CA GLY A 185 8.58 -1.55 16.87
C GLY A 185 8.91 -0.07 16.57
N GLU A 186 8.52 0.47 15.42
CA GLU A 186 8.74 1.89 15.09
C GLU A 186 7.77 2.82 15.83
N LYS A 187 8.03 3.04 17.12
CA LYS A 187 7.19 3.87 18.01
C LYS A 187 6.98 5.29 17.48
N ILE A 188 8.02 5.90 16.91
CA ILE A 188 7.94 7.26 16.35
C ILE A 188 6.91 7.38 15.24
N LEU A 189 6.71 6.34 14.41
CA LEU A 189 5.66 6.38 13.38
C LEU A 189 4.27 6.21 13.97
N LYS A 190 4.11 5.43 15.05
CA LYS A 190 2.82 5.32 15.77
C LYS A 190 2.42 6.66 16.39
N GLU A 191 3.37 7.32 17.05
CA GLU A 191 3.20 8.68 17.59
C GLU A 191 2.89 9.68 16.46
N ALA A 192 3.65 9.63 15.37
CA ALA A 192 3.46 10.51 14.22
C ALA A 192 2.11 10.32 13.53
N LYS A 193 1.61 9.07 13.41
CA LYS A 193 0.30 8.77 12.83
C LYS A 193 -0.80 9.46 13.61
N ALA A 194 -0.87 9.23 14.93
CA ALA A 194 -1.89 9.83 15.78
C ALA A 194 -1.83 11.35 15.75
N PHE A 195 -0.63 11.92 15.87
CA PHE A 195 -0.41 13.36 15.84
C PHE A 195 -0.82 14.01 14.52
N ALA A 196 -0.35 13.47 13.39
CA ALA A 196 -0.64 14.04 12.07
C ALA A 196 -2.12 13.87 11.70
N GLU A 197 -2.73 12.74 12.05
CA GLU A 197 -4.15 12.49 11.82
C GLU A 197 -5.04 13.49 12.57
N GLU A 198 -4.77 13.73 13.86
CA GLU A 198 -5.50 14.71 14.66
C GLU A 198 -5.34 16.12 14.08
N TYR A 199 -4.11 16.52 13.72
CA TYR A 199 -3.86 17.81 13.10
C TYR A 199 -4.63 18.00 11.79
N LEU A 200 -4.58 17.02 10.89
CA LEU A 200 -5.25 17.10 9.58
C LEU A 200 -6.77 17.10 9.71
N LYS A 201 -7.35 16.31 10.63
CA LYS A 201 -8.79 16.35 10.91
C LYS A 201 -9.22 17.73 11.37
N ASN A 202 -8.50 18.33 12.31
CA ASN A 202 -8.76 19.69 12.77
C ASN A 202 -8.66 20.71 11.63
N CYS A 203 -7.68 20.60 10.73
CA CYS A 203 -7.58 21.48 9.56
C CYS A 203 -8.78 21.35 8.62
N VAL A 204 -9.23 20.11 8.34
CA VAL A 204 -10.39 19.87 7.47
C VAL A 204 -11.67 20.41 8.11
N GLU A 205 -11.92 20.13 9.39
CA GLU A 205 -13.11 20.57 10.11
C GLU A 205 -13.22 22.10 10.22
N ASN A 206 -12.08 22.79 10.34
CA ASN A 206 -12.03 24.25 10.45
C ASN A 206 -11.85 24.97 9.10
N ASN A 207 -11.79 24.25 7.97
CA ASN A 207 -11.46 24.78 6.64
C ASN A 207 -10.10 25.52 6.58
N GLU A 208 -9.12 25.03 7.35
CA GLU A 208 -7.76 25.58 7.45
C GLU A 208 -6.76 24.77 6.60
N VAL A 209 -7.19 24.29 5.44
CA VAL A 209 -6.37 23.41 4.57
C VAL A 209 -5.47 24.20 3.59
N ASN A 210 -5.27 25.50 3.85
CA ASN A 210 -4.36 26.32 3.06
C ASN A 210 -2.90 25.99 3.41
N ASP A 211 -2.11 25.69 2.39
CA ASP A 211 -0.73 25.28 2.59
C ASP A 211 0.24 26.46 2.52
N LYS A 212 1.35 26.34 3.28
CA LYS A 212 2.39 27.37 3.34
C LYS A 212 3.43 27.24 2.21
N TRP A 213 3.52 26.06 1.58
CA TRP A 213 4.53 25.73 0.58
C TRP A 213 4.00 25.70 -0.84
N SER A 214 2.68 25.62 -1.04
CA SER A 214 2.09 25.47 -2.36
C SER A 214 0.66 26.00 -2.45
N LEU A 215 0.29 26.51 -3.63
CA LEU A 215 -1.10 26.77 -4.00
C LEU A 215 -1.57 25.60 -4.86
N LYS A 216 -2.13 24.60 -4.19
CA LYS A 216 -2.63 23.39 -4.83
C LYS A 216 -4.09 23.51 -5.23
N LYS A 217 -4.43 22.94 -6.39
CA LYS A 217 -5.80 22.89 -6.92
C LYS A 217 -6.81 22.28 -5.95
N ALA A 218 -6.44 21.23 -5.22
CA ALA A 218 -7.39 20.45 -4.43
C ALA A 218 -6.76 19.75 -3.20
N LEU A 219 -5.85 20.43 -2.48
CA LEU A 219 -5.21 19.83 -1.29
C LEU A 219 -6.21 19.46 -0.20
N ASP A 220 -7.28 20.23 -0.04
CA ASP A 220 -8.41 19.93 0.84
C ASP A 220 -9.00 18.54 0.55
N LYS A 221 -9.22 18.23 -0.73
CA LYS A 221 -9.76 16.94 -1.17
C LYS A 221 -8.74 15.82 -1.03
N GLU A 222 -7.46 16.09 -1.29
CA GLU A 222 -6.39 15.11 -1.10
C GLU A 222 -6.30 14.66 0.37
N VAL A 223 -6.35 15.61 1.30
CA VAL A 223 -6.28 15.35 2.75
C VAL A 223 -7.54 14.67 3.26
N ASP A 224 -8.72 15.18 2.90
CA ASP A 224 -10.00 14.59 3.29
C ASP A 224 -10.15 13.15 2.79
N HIS A 225 -9.74 12.88 1.54
CA HIS A 225 -9.73 11.52 0.99
C HIS A 225 -8.80 10.60 1.77
N ALA A 226 -7.55 11.00 2.00
CA ALA A 226 -6.60 10.14 2.71
C ALA A 226 -6.96 9.86 4.17
N LEU A 227 -7.68 10.77 4.84
CA LEU A 227 -8.20 10.55 6.20
C LEU A 227 -9.37 9.55 6.21
N LYS A 228 -10.18 9.51 5.15
CA LYS A 228 -11.27 8.54 4.97
C LYS A 228 -10.76 7.19 4.52
N VAL A 229 -9.72 7.18 3.69
CA VAL A 229 -9.16 6.00 3.03
C VAL A 229 -7.68 5.85 3.41
N PRO A 230 -7.37 5.29 4.60
CA PRO A 230 -6.00 5.02 4.97
C PRO A 230 -5.35 4.03 4.00
N TRP A 231 -4.02 4.04 3.93
CA TRP A 231 -3.21 3.27 2.99
C TRP A 231 -3.57 1.77 2.95
N ARG A 232 -3.88 1.18 4.09
CA ARG A 232 -4.32 -0.24 4.19
C ARG A 232 -5.62 -0.56 3.43
N MET A 233 -6.44 0.44 3.11
CA MET A 233 -7.69 0.30 2.33
C MET A 233 -7.63 1.01 0.95
N SER A 234 -6.47 1.53 0.57
CA SER A 234 -6.30 2.50 -0.52
C SER A 234 -5.82 1.85 -1.82
N PHE A 235 -6.72 1.37 -2.69
CA PHE A 235 -6.31 0.70 -3.93
C PHE A 235 -5.74 1.65 -4.97
N GLU A 236 -4.64 1.26 -5.61
CA GLU A 236 -3.84 2.09 -6.52
C GLU A 236 -4.66 2.68 -7.67
N ARG A 237 -5.66 1.97 -8.20
CA ARG A 237 -6.56 2.51 -9.24
C ARG A 237 -7.60 3.48 -8.73
N LEU A 238 -8.10 3.28 -7.52
CA LEU A 238 -9.03 4.23 -6.91
C LEU A 238 -8.30 5.53 -6.56
N GLU A 239 -7.11 5.42 -5.96
CA GLU A 239 -6.25 6.59 -5.68
C GLU A 239 -5.88 7.36 -6.94
N ALA A 240 -5.48 6.66 -8.00
CA ALA A 240 -5.17 7.34 -9.25
C ALA A 240 -6.39 8.02 -9.86
N ARG A 241 -7.58 7.41 -9.73
CA ARG A 241 -8.80 8.03 -10.21
C ARG A 241 -9.11 9.32 -9.48
N GLU A 242 -8.94 9.34 -8.15
CA GLU A 242 -9.08 10.54 -7.33
C GLU A 242 -8.04 11.58 -7.68
N TYR A 243 -6.78 11.17 -7.77
CA TYR A 243 -5.68 12.09 -7.98
C TYR A 243 -5.68 12.71 -9.38
N ILE A 244 -6.18 12.01 -10.41
CA ILE A 244 -6.40 12.62 -11.73
C ILE A 244 -7.37 13.79 -11.65
N ASP A 245 -8.43 13.70 -10.84
CA ASP A 245 -9.39 14.79 -10.70
C ASP A 245 -8.79 15.96 -9.87
N GLN A 246 -7.90 15.65 -8.92
CA GLN A 246 -7.31 16.59 -7.96
C GLN A 246 -6.01 17.26 -8.45
N TYR A 247 -5.22 16.59 -9.29
CA TYR A 247 -3.92 17.06 -9.74
C TYR A 247 -4.01 18.40 -10.47
N GLY A 248 -3.16 19.33 -10.05
CA GLY A 248 -3.06 20.67 -10.59
C GLY A 248 -1.86 20.83 -11.52
N GLU A 249 -2.13 20.81 -12.82
CA GLU A 249 -1.11 20.97 -13.88
C GLU A 249 -0.42 22.34 -13.83
N LEU A 250 -1.05 23.33 -13.19
CA LEU A 250 -0.58 24.72 -13.09
C LEU A 250 -0.36 25.16 -11.64
N ASP A 251 -0.32 24.22 -10.69
CA ASP A 251 -0.05 24.54 -9.29
C ASP A 251 1.31 25.24 -9.16
N VAL A 252 1.36 26.19 -8.23
CA VAL A 252 2.55 26.98 -7.96
C VAL A 252 3.06 26.75 -6.55
N TRP A 253 4.36 26.90 -6.38
CA TRP A 253 5.06 26.64 -5.14
C TRP A 253 5.50 27.95 -4.50
N ILE A 254 5.56 27.97 -3.17
CA ILE A 254 5.86 29.14 -2.36
C ILE A 254 7.17 28.86 -1.59
N ALA A 255 8.17 29.68 -1.85
CA ALA A 255 9.37 29.79 -1.00
C ALA A 255 9.58 31.28 -0.67
N LYS A 256 10.75 31.85 -1.01
CA LYS A 256 10.93 33.32 -0.93
C LYS A 256 10.09 34.07 -1.96
N THR A 257 9.85 33.45 -3.11
CA THR A 257 8.93 33.92 -4.15
C THR A 257 8.05 32.76 -4.58
N ILE A 258 7.01 33.08 -5.36
CA ILE A 258 6.25 32.05 -6.08
C ILE A 258 7.14 31.49 -7.20
N TYR A 259 7.12 30.17 -7.40
CA TYR A 259 7.88 29.49 -8.46
C TYR A 259 7.11 28.28 -9.02
N TRP A 260 7.55 27.80 -10.19
CA TRP A 260 7.00 26.63 -10.86
C TRP A 260 7.97 25.45 -10.79
N MET A 261 7.45 24.25 -10.59
CA MET A 261 8.19 23.00 -10.66
C MET A 261 7.71 22.19 -11.87
N TYR A 262 8.20 22.52 -13.06
CA TYR A 262 7.73 21.90 -14.31
C TYR A 262 7.94 20.40 -14.39
N ASN A 263 8.88 19.83 -13.63
CA ASN A 263 9.06 18.37 -13.58
C ASN A 263 8.08 17.67 -12.62
N VAL A 264 7.25 18.44 -11.90
CA VAL A 264 6.21 17.96 -10.96
C VAL A 264 4.82 18.31 -11.48
N ASN A 265 4.64 19.55 -11.96
CA ASN A 265 3.40 20.08 -12.51
C ASN A 265 3.55 20.23 -14.03
N ASP A 266 3.13 19.21 -14.79
CA ASP A 266 3.18 19.18 -16.26
C ASP A 266 1.87 18.57 -16.82
N PRO A 267 1.18 19.26 -17.76
CA PRO A 267 0.03 18.72 -18.48
C PRO A 267 0.23 17.35 -19.12
N LYS A 268 1.46 16.99 -19.51
CA LYS A 268 1.78 15.68 -20.09
C LYS A 268 1.56 14.53 -19.12
N TYR A 269 1.81 14.74 -17.82
CA TYR A 269 1.54 13.70 -16.83
C TYR A 269 0.03 13.42 -16.75
N MET A 270 -0.79 14.47 -16.78
CA MET A 270 -2.24 14.34 -16.79
C MET A 270 -2.75 13.65 -18.06
N GLU A 271 -2.26 14.06 -19.23
CA GLU A 271 -2.62 13.47 -20.51
C GLU A 271 -2.32 11.96 -20.53
N LEU A 272 -1.10 11.58 -20.13
CA LEU A 272 -0.70 10.18 -20.04
C LEU A 272 -1.54 9.41 -19.04
N ALA A 273 -1.82 9.97 -17.86
CA ALA A 273 -2.62 9.32 -16.83
C ALA A 273 -4.03 8.99 -17.32
N LYS A 274 -4.70 9.92 -18.01
CA LYS A 274 -6.04 9.69 -18.57
C LYS A 274 -6.04 8.63 -19.66
N LEU A 275 -5.09 8.70 -20.59
CA LEU A 275 -4.97 7.73 -21.68
C LEU A 275 -4.68 6.32 -21.16
N ASP A 276 -3.75 6.22 -20.22
CA ASP A 276 -3.36 4.94 -19.62
C ASP A 276 -4.49 4.35 -18.76
N TYR A 277 -5.17 5.17 -17.95
CA TYR A 277 -6.32 4.74 -17.16
C TYR A 277 -7.43 4.14 -18.05
N ASN A 278 -7.77 4.82 -19.15
CA ASN A 278 -8.79 4.36 -20.10
C ASN A 278 -8.38 3.07 -20.84
N LYS A 279 -7.08 2.93 -21.16
CA LYS A 279 -6.53 1.72 -21.76
C LYS A 279 -6.62 0.53 -20.79
N LEU A 280 -6.19 0.71 -19.55
CA LEU A 280 -6.28 -0.30 -18.50
C LEU A 280 -7.72 -0.69 -18.19
N GLN A 281 -8.64 0.27 -18.13
CA GLN A 281 -10.05 -0.01 -17.98
C GLN A 281 -10.59 -0.95 -19.07
N THR A 282 -10.18 -0.74 -20.32
CA THR A 282 -10.60 -1.60 -21.44
C THR A 282 -10.08 -3.03 -21.25
N LEU A 283 -8.87 -3.19 -20.74
CA LEU A 283 -8.31 -4.50 -20.38
C LEU A 283 -9.15 -5.19 -19.29
N TYR A 284 -9.46 -4.49 -18.19
CA TYR A 284 -10.24 -5.07 -17.09
C TYR A 284 -11.67 -5.45 -17.52
N LYS A 285 -12.28 -4.68 -18.42
CA LYS A 285 -13.58 -5.04 -19.03
C LYS A 285 -13.51 -6.34 -19.81
N ALA A 286 -12.45 -6.54 -20.60
CA ALA A 286 -12.25 -7.80 -21.33
C ALA A 286 -11.99 -8.98 -20.38
N GLU A 287 -11.25 -8.76 -19.29
CA GLU A 287 -10.98 -9.77 -18.26
C GLU A 287 -12.27 -10.20 -17.55
N ILE A 288 -13.09 -9.26 -17.05
CA ILE A 288 -14.34 -9.59 -16.37
C ILE A 288 -15.34 -10.28 -17.31
N ASP A 289 -15.41 -9.88 -18.58
CA ASP A 289 -16.26 -10.57 -19.57
C ASP A 289 -15.84 -12.03 -19.78
N SER A 290 -14.54 -12.31 -19.76
CA SER A 290 -14.01 -13.67 -19.83
C SER A 290 -14.33 -14.46 -18.56
N ILE A 291 -14.20 -13.83 -17.39
CA ILE A 291 -14.51 -14.45 -16.10
C ILE A 291 -16.00 -14.78 -16.01
N LEU A 292 -16.90 -13.89 -16.40
CA LEU A 292 -18.34 -14.14 -16.34
C LEU A 292 -18.77 -15.27 -17.29
N LYS A 293 -18.14 -15.39 -18.47
CA LYS A 293 -18.36 -16.55 -19.36
C LYS A 293 -17.91 -17.85 -18.71
N TRP A 294 -16.76 -17.84 -18.04
CA TRP A 294 -16.27 -18.99 -17.27
C TRP A 294 -17.22 -19.35 -16.13
N TRP A 295 -17.68 -18.37 -15.36
CA TRP A 295 -18.59 -18.54 -14.23
C TRP A 295 -19.89 -19.25 -14.66
N ASN A 296 -20.51 -18.77 -15.74
CA ASN A 296 -21.72 -19.39 -16.31
C ASN A 296 -21.44 -20.80 -16.86
N SER A 297 -20.26 -21.03 -17.45
CA SER A 297 -19.90 -22.37 -17.96
C SER A 297 -19.72 -23.42 -16.85
N CYS A 298 -19.41 -22.98 -15.63
CA CYS A 298 -19.34 -23.84 -14.45
C CYS A 298 -20.70 -24.04 -13.77
N SER A 299 -21.76 -23.38 -14.25
CA SER A 299 -23.07 -23.33 -13.59
C SER A 299 -23.01 -22.73 -12.18
N PHE A 300 -22.05 -21.84 -11.93
CA PHE A 300 -21.92 -21.16 -10.64
C PHE A 300 -22.85 -19.95 -10.51
N ASP A 301 -23.49 -19.52 -11.60
CA ASP A 301 -24.51 -18.48 -11.62
C ASP A 301 -25.86 -18.93 -11.03
N ASP A 302 -26.03 -20.23 -10.76
CA ASP A 302 -27.15 -20.74 -9.99
C ASP A 302 -27.03 -20.25 -8.53
N PRO A 303 -28.03 -19.52 -7.98
CA PRO A 303 -28.03 -19.06 -6.60
C PRO A 303 -27.94 -20.20 -5.57
N LEU A 304 -28.27 -21.43 -5.97
CA LEU A 304 -28.10 -22.61 -5.14
C LEU A 304 -26.64 -23.08 -5.07
N VAL A 305 -25.78 -22.67 -6.00
CA VAL A 305 -24.40 -23.17 -6.12
C VAL A 305 -23.39 -22.22 -5.48
N GLY A 306 -23.51 -20.90 -5.64
CA GLY A 306 -22.54 -19.99 -5.05
C GLY A 306 -23.07 -18.58 -4.79
N ASN A 307 -22.66 -18.00 -3.65
CA ASN A 307 -22.88 -16.59 -3.33
C ASN A 307 -21.69 -15.69 -3.67
N ALA A 308 -20.65 -16.24 -4.32
CA ALA A 308 -19.47 -15.45 -4.69
C ALA A 308 -19.82 -14.37 -5.73
N CYS A 309 -19.21 -13.20 -5.62
CA CYS A 309 -19.34 -12.13 -6.60
C CYS A 309 -18.05 -11.99 -7.45
N PRO A 310 -18.01 -12.56 -8.68
CA PRO A 310 -16.84 -12.47 -9.54
C PRO A 310 -16.47 -11.03 -9.90
N ARG A 311 -17.47 -10.12 -9.97
CA ARG A 311 -17.27 -8.70 -10.30
C ARG A 311 -16.49 -7.98 -9.21
N GLU A 312 -16.92 -8.09 -7.96
CA GLU A 312 -16.26 -7.48 -6.80
C GLU A 312 -14.85 -8.05 -6.61
N THR A 313 -14.71 -9.38 -6.69
CA THR A 313 -13.42 -10.06 -6.55
C THR A 313 -12.44 -9.61 -7.63
N HIS A 314 -12.90 -9.51 -8.89
CA HIS A 314 -12.06 -9.06 -10.00
C HIS A 314 -11.73 -7.57 -9.90
N PHE A 315 -12.70 -6.74 -9.55
CA PHE A 315 -12.49 -5.32 -9.30
C PHE A 315 -11.39 -5.10 -8.28
N ALA A 316 -11.46 -5.76 -7.11
CA ALA A 316 -10.51 -5.55 -6.02
C ALA A 316 -9.08 -5.94 -6.43
N ILE A 317 -8.90 -7.05 -7.15
CA ILE A 317 -7.56 -7.45 -7.63
C ILE A 317 -7.07 -6.58 -8.80
N ALA A 318 -7.95 -6.11 -9.68
CA ALA A 318 -7.60 -5.19 -10.75
C ALA A 318 -7.26 -3.79 -10.25
N ALA A 319 -7.88 -3.37 -9.14
CA ALA A 319 -7.61 -2.08 -8.52
C ALA A 319 -6.24 -2.03 -7.83
N THR A 320 -5.73 -3.18 -7.37
CA THR A 320 -4.47 -3.32 -6.65
C THR A 320 -3.30 -3.78 -7.54
N LEU A 321 -3.46 -4.90 -8.24
CA LEU A 321 -2.48 -5.47 -9.16
C LEU A 321 -2.79 -5.06 -10.60
N TYR A 322 -2.69 -3.76 -10.86
CA TYR A 322 -3.30 -3.11 -12.01
C TYR A 322 -2.52 -3.26 -13.33
N GLU A 323 -1.23 -3.59 -13.28
CA GLU A 323 -0.39 -3.52 -14.48
C GLU A 323 -0.79 -4.54 -15.57
N PRO A 324 -0.66 -4.21 -16.86
CA PRO A 324 -1.14 -5.07 -17.95
C PRO A 324 -0.54 -6.49 -17.94
N GLU A 325 0.74 -6.63 -17.57
CA GLU A 325 1.45 -7.91 -17.53
C GLU A 325 0.84 -8.91 -16.54
N PHE A 326 0.07 -8.45 -15.55
CA PHE A 326 -0.52 -9.30 -14.52
C PHE A 326 -1.93 -9.81 -14.87
N SER A 327 -2.37 -9.64 -16.12
CA SER A 327 -3.69 -10.07 -16.59
C SER A 327 -4.02 -11.54 -16.25
N HIS A 328 -3.13 -12.47 -16.58
CA HIS A 328 -3.33 -13.90 -16.27
C HIS A 328 -3.38 -14.17 -14.77
N SER A 329 -2.57 -13.47 -13.97
CA SER A 329 -2.58 -13.55 -12.51
C SER A 329 -3.92 -13.07 -11.94
N ARG A 330 -4.46 -11.94 -12.42
CA ARG A 330 -5.77 -11.43 -11.98
C ARG A 330 -6.91 -12.39 -12.30
N VAL A 331 -6.96 -12.92 -13.52
CA VAL A 331 -7.99 -13.89 -13.92
C VAL A 331 -7.92 -15.15 -13.07
N ALA A 332 -6.72 -15.70 -12.85
CA ALA A 332 -6.52 -16.87 -12.00
C ALA A 332 -6.93 -16.60 -10.55
N TYR A 333 -6.54 -15.44 -10.00
CA TYR A 333 -6.92 -15.02 -8.65
C TYR A 333 -8.43 -14.98 -8.49
N THR A 334 -9.14 -14.34 -9.42
CA THR A 334 -10.61 -14.28 -9.38
C THR A 334 -11.23 -15.66 -9.45
N LYS A 335 -10.82 -16.51 -10.41
CA LYS A 335 -11.34 -17.88 -10.53
C LYS A 335 -11.12 -18.70 -9.25
N CYS A 336 -9.92 -18.61 -8.66
CA CYS A 336 -9.58 -19.34 -7.44
C CYS A 336 -10.40 -18.89 -6.23
N ASN A 337 -10.59 -17.59 -6.04
CA ASN A 337 -11.40 -17.05 -4.94
C ASN A 337 -12.89 -17.39 -5.12
N CYS A 338 -13.41 -17.32 -6.35
CA CYS A 338 -14.76 -17.74 -6.67
C CYS A 338 -15.00 -19.23 -6.35
N ILE A 339 -14.09 -20.12 -6.77
CA ILE A 339 -14.18 -21.55 -6.44
C ILE A 339 -14.08 -21.80 -4.95
N GLU A 340 -13.18 -21.09 -4.26
CA GLU A 340 -13.06 -21.23 -2.81
C GLU A 340 -14.39 -20.90 -2.15
N ASN A 341 -14.96 -19.72 -2.45
CA ASN A 341 -16.15 -19.26 -1.74
C ASN A 341 -17.30 -20.24 -1.98
N THR A 342 -17.45 -20.73 -3.22
CA THR A 342 -18.43 -21.78 -3.57
C THR A 342 -18.18 -23.11 -2.84
N LEU A 343 -16.93 -23.53 -2.65
CA LEU A 343 -16.60 -24.73 -1.88
C LEU A 343 -16.93 -24.55 -0.40
N ARG A 344 -16.53 -23.43 0.19
CA ARG A 344 -16.81 -23.13 1.60
C ARG A 344 -18.31 -23.12 1.86
N ASP A 345 -19.08 -22.38 1.06
CA ASP A 345 -20.53 -22.29 1.17
C ASP A 345 -21.18 -23.69 1.08
N LEU A 346 -20.69 -24.55 0.16
CA LEU A 346 -21.17 -25.92 0.03
C LEU A 346 -20.92 -26.74 1.30
N PHE A 347 -19.70 -26.72 1.86
CA PHE A 347 -19.39 -27.50 3.05
C PHE A 347 -20.10 -26.99 4.31
N GLU A 348 -20.39 -25.69 4.40
CA GLU A 348 -21.08 -25.10 5.55
C GLU A 348 -22.60 -25.31 5.52
N SER A 349 -23.22 -25.28 4.34
CA SER A 349 -24.69 -25.29 4.20
C SER A 349 -25.29 -26.62 3.74
N HIS A 350 -24.54 -27.47 3.03
CA HIS A 350 -25.10 -28.67 2.42
C HIS A 350 -25.55 -29.72 3.45
N GLU A 351 -26.77 -30.23 3.30
CA GLU A 351 -27.41 -31.09 4.30
C GLU A 351 -26.75 -32.47 4.43
N SER A 352 -26.37 -33.12 3.32
CA SER A 352 -25.86 -34.49 3.34
C SER A 352 -24.34 -34.55 3.49
N VAL A 353 -23.90 -35.03 4.65
CA VAL A 353 -22.48 -35.29 4.95
C VAL A 353 -21.93 -36.44 4.09
N GLU A 354 -22.73 -37.45 3.77
CA GLU A 354 -22.34 -38.58 2.92
C GLU A 354 -22.02 -38.14 1.49
N GLU A 355 -22.78 -37.20 0.94
CA GLU A 355 -22.53 -36.65 -0.39
C GLU A 355 -21.23 -35.83 -0.42
N LEU A 356 -20.95 -35.05 0.63
CA LEU A 356 -19.67 -34.36 0.80
C LEU A 356 -18.50 -35.35 0.92
N LYS A 357 -18.68 -36.49 1.60
CA LYS A 357 -17.66 -37.55 1.68
C LYS A 357 -17.36 -38.16 0.31
N VAL A 358 -18.38 -38.39 -0.53
CA VAL A 358 -18.17 -38.86 -1.92
C VAL A 358 -17.40 -37.83 -2.73
N MET A 359 -17.74 -36.54 -2.61
CA MET A 359 -17.00 -35.46 -3.25
C MET A 359 -15.53 -35.40 -2.78
N CYS A 360 -15.29 -35.57 -1.47
CA CYS A 360 -13.93 -35.60 -0.92
C CYS A 360 -13.09 -36.71 -1.56
N LEU A 361 -13.64 -37.93 -1.63
CA LEU A 361 -12.98 -39.06 -2.28
C LEU A 361 -12.75 -38.82 -3.78
N ALA A 362 -13.67 -38.13 -4.46
CA ALA A 362 -13.53 -37.77 -5.87
C ALA A 362 -12.36 -36.80 -6.10
N VAL A 363 -12.13 -35.84 -5.19
CA VAL A 363 -10.99 -34.92 -5.25
C VAL A 363 -9.69 -35.64 -4.93
N GLU A 364 -9.66 -36.49 -3.91
CA GLU A 364 -8.47 -37.29 -3.57
C GLU A 364 -8.00 -38.17 -4.74
N LYS A 365 -8.94 -38.83 -5.41
CA LYS A 365 -8.65 -39.68 -6.58
C LYS A 365 -8.55 -38.90 -7.89
N TRP A 366 -8.96 -37.64 -7.88
CA TRP A 366 -9.11 -36.78 -9.05
C TRP A 366 -9.97 -37.43 -10.16
N ASP A 367 -11.12 -37.99 -9.79
CA ASP A 367 -12.00 -38.77 -10.68
C ASP A 367 -13.40 -38.16 -10.82
N PRO A 368 -13.73 -37.52 -11.96
CA PRO A 368 -15.03 -36.90 -12.19
C PRO A 368 -16.17 -37.91 -12.37
N SER A 369 -15.89 -39.20 -12.55
CA SER A 369 -16.93 -40.22 -12.68
C SER A 369 -17.68 -40.46 -11.36
N MET A 370 -17.04 -40.19 -10.21
CA MET A 370 -17.58 -40.43 -8.88
C MET A 370 -18.72 -39.48 -8.49
N VAL A 371 -18.76 -38.27 -9.07
CA VAL A 371 -19.79 -37.26 -8.74
C VAL A 371 -21.00 -37.30 -9.68
N ARG A 372 -21.03 -38.24 -10.65
CA ARG A 372 -22.10 -38.31 -11.66
C ARG A 372 -23.49 -38.51 -11.08
N SER A 373 -23.58 -39.24 -9.96
CA SER A 373 -24.82 -39.55 -9.25
C SER A 373 -25.14 -38.59 -8.10
N LEU A 374 -24.28 -37.61 -7.83
CA LEU A 374 -24.52 -36.61 -6.78
C LEU A 374 -25.52 -35.54 -7.24
N PRO A 375 -26.15 -34.81 -6.31
CA PRO A 375 -27.02 -33.69 -6.63
C PRO A 375 -26.36 -32.64 -7.51
N SER A 376 -27.18 -31.85 -8.21
CA SER A 376 -26.72 -30.82 -9.16
C SER A 376 -25.72 -29.86 -8.55
N ILE A 377 -25.95 -29.42 -7.31
CA ILE A 377 -25.08 -28.50 -6.58
C ILE A 377 -23.67 -29.07 -6.35
N VAL A 378 -23.57 -30.23 -5.67
CA VAL A 378 -22.29 -30.88 -5.35
C VAL A 378 -21.52 -31.23 -6.62
N LYS A 379 -22.24 -31.71 -7.64
CA LYS A 379 -21.67 -32.05 -8.95
C LYS A 379 -21.14 -30.83 -9.68
N ALA A 380 -21.91 -29.74 -9.75
CA ALA A 380 -21.49 -28.50 -10.40
C ALA A 380 -20.24 -27.91 -9.72
N THR A 381 -20.26 -27.82 -8.39
CA THR A 381 -19.11 -27.36 -7.59
C THR A 381 -17.86 -28.20 -7.85
N PHE A 382 -17.98 -29.53 -7.82
CA PHE A 382 -16.85 -30.40 -8.12
C PHE A 382 -16.34 -30.22 -9.56
N MET A 383 -17.22 -30.22 -10.55
CA MET A 383 -16.82 -30.13 -11.97
C MET A 383 -16.17 -28.80 -12.29
N GLY A 384 -16.74 -27.68 -11.81
CA GLY A 384 -16.16 -26.35 -12.00
C GLY A 384 -14.77 -26.22 -11.36
N MET A 385 -14.58 -26.75 -10.15
CA MET A 385 -13.26 -26.83 -9.52
C MET A 385 -12.29 -27.71 -10.31
N TYR A 386 -12.72 -28.91 -10.73
CA TYR A 386 -11.90 -29.88 -11.44
C TYR A 386 -11.40 -29.31 -12.78
N ASP A 387 -12.31 -28.81 -13.62
CA ASP A 387 -11.99 -28.27 -14.93
C ASP A 387 -11.09 -27.04 -14.81
N THR A 388 -11.39 -26.13 -13.88
CA THR A 388 -10.59 -24.92 -13.65
C THR A 388 -9.19 -25.25 -13.12
N THR A 389 -9.06 -26.23 -12.22
CA THR A 389 -7.75 -26.62 -11.68
C THR A 389 -6.89 -27.26 -12.77
N ASN A 390 -7.48 -28.06 -13.68
CA ASN A 390 -6.77 -28.61 -14.84
C ASN A 390 -6.35 -27.50 -15.83
N GLU A 391 -7.24 -26.53 -16.12
CA GLU A 391 -6.95 -25.38 -16.97
C GLU A 391 -5.77 -24.56 -16.40
N LEU A 392 -5.85 -24.15 -15.13
CA LEU A 392 -4.82 -23.37 -14.46
C LEU A 392 -3.52 -24.15 -14.36
N SER A 393 -3.57 -25.45 -14.06
CA SER A 393 -2.39 -26.31 -14.05
C SER A 393 -1.63 -26.28 -15.37
N ALA A 394 -2.33 -26.36 -16.50
CA ALA A 394 -1.70 -26.28 -17.82
C ALA A 394 -1.04 -24.92 -18.07
N GLN A 395 -1.74 -23.83 -17.74
CA GLN A 395 -1.23 -22.45 -17.90
C GLN A 395 0.01 -22.20 -17.01
N ILE A 396 -0.11 -22.54 -15.74
CA ILE A 396 0.94 -22.39 -14.74
C ILE A 396 2.15 -23.28 -15.09
N SER A 397 1.92 -24.52 -15.52
CA SER A 397 3.01 -25.41 -15.90
C SER A 397 3.81 -24.87 -17.10
N ASN A 398 3.12 -24.24 -18.06
CA ASN A 398 3.76 -23.57 -19.17
C ASN A 398 4.54 -22.31 -18.71
N ALA A 399 3.96 -21.47 -17.87
CA ALA A 399 4.60 -20.26 -17.36
C ALA A 399 5.84 -20.57 -16.51
N GLN A 400 5.75 -21.60 -15.66
CA GLN A 400 6.81 -22.02 -14.74
C GLN A 400 7.78 -23.04 -15.34
N ARG A 401 7.50 -23.53 -16.56
CA ARG A 401 8.30 -24.55 -17.27
C ARG A 401 8.53 -25.83 -16.44
N LYS A 402 7.52 -26.21 -15.65
CA LYS A 402 7.55 -27.35 -14.74
C LYS A 402 6.14 -27.91 -14.61
N GLU A 403 5.99 -29.20 -14.39
CA GLU A 403 4.69 -29.79 -14.05
C GLU A 403 4.21 -29.28 -12.68
N MET A 404 3.04 -28.62 -12.66
CA MET A 404 2.47 -27.99 -11.46
C MET A 404 1.16 -28.65 -11.00
N PHE A 405 0.61 -29.58 -11.77
CA PHE A 405 -0.60 -30.32 -11.39
C PHE A 405 -0.50 -30.98 -10.01
N PRO A 406 0.56 -31.75 -9.68
CA PRO A 406 0.63 -32.46 -8.40
C PRO A 406 0.59 -31.50 -7.20
N TYR A 407 1.17 -30.31 -7.35
CA TYR A 407 1.16 -29.28 -6.31
C TYR A 407 -0.24 -28.70 -6.10
N LEU A 408 -0.93 -28.32 -7.19
CA LEU A 408 -2.29 -27.77 -7.10
C LEU A 408 -3.29 -28.81 -6.60
N HIS A 409 -3.11 -30.07 -6.99
CA HIS A 409 -3.92 -31.19 -6.50
C HIS A 409 -3.73 -31.41 -5.00
N ASP A 410 -2.50 -31.43 -4.49
CA ASP A 410 -2.22 -31.54 -3.06
C ASP A 410 -2.88 -30.42 -2.25
N LEU A 411 -2.79 -29.17 -2.73
CA LEU A 411 -3.47 -28.03 -2.10
C LEU A 411 -5.00 -28.22 -2.04
N ARG A 412 -5.62 -28.72 -3.12
CA ARG A 412 -7.07 -29.01 -3.13
C ARG A 412 -7.43 -30.12 -2.15
N VAL A 413 -6.64 -31.19 -2.09
CA VAL A 413 -6.85 -32.30 -1.15
C VAL A 413 -6.73 -31.83 0.30
N LYS A 414 -5.73 -30.99 0.62
CA LYS A 414 -5.59 -30.40 1.96
C LYS A 414 -6.80 -29.53 2.32
N GLN A 415 -7.24 -28.68 1.39
CA GLN A 415 -8.41 -27.81 1.57
C GLN A 415 -9.69 -28.60 1.88
N ILE A 416 -10.07 -29.56 1.03
CA ILE A 416 -11.33 -30.31 1.23
C ILE A 416 -11.31 -31.15 2.51
N LYS A 417 -10.15 -31.71 2.90
CA LYS A 417 -10.00 -32.42 4.18
C LYS A 417 -10.21 -31.50 5.36
N HIS A 418 -9.71 -30.27 5.27
CA HIS A 418 -9.91 -29.26 6.29
C HIS A 418 -11.41 -28.90 6.43
N TYR A 419 -12.08 -28.57 5.33
CA TYR A 419 -13.53 -28.26 5.38
C TYR A 419 -14.37 -29.44 5.86
N MET A 420 -14.02 -30.67 5.47
CA MET A 420 -14.69 -31.87 5.97
C MET A 420 -14.52 -32.02 7.49
N LYS A 421 -13.30 -31.82 8.01
CA LYS A 421 -13.03 -31.86 9.45
C LYS A 421 -13.85 -30.79 10.19
N LYS A 422 -13.85 -29.54 9.70
CA LYS A 422 -14.64 -28.43 10.26
C LYS A 422 -16.13 -28.75 10.27
N ARG A 423 -16.65 -29.35 9.20
CA ARG A 423 -18.05 -29.78 9.10
C ARG A 423 -18.38 -30.88 10.10
N GLU A 424 -17.49 -31.84 10.31
CA GLU A 424 -17.68 -32.92 11.29
C GLU A 424 -17.63 -32.44 12.75
N THR A 425 -16.87 -31.37 13.03
CA THR A 425 -16.80 -30.73 14.35
C THR A 425 -17.74 -29.53 14.51
N SER A 426 -18.62 -29.29 13.53
CA SER A 426 -19.53 -28.14 13.53
C SER A 426 -20.53 -28.23 14.68
N GLY A 427 -20.58 -27.19 15.52
CA GLY A 427 -21.49 -27.10 16.67
C GLY A 427 -20.89 -27.54 18.00
N GLU A 428 -19.64 -28.01 18.01
CA GLU A 428 -18.85 -28.15 19.23
C GLU A 428 -18.20 -26.78 19.55
N PRO A 429 -18.20 -26.33 20.82
CA PRO A 429 -17.46 -25.13 21.20
C PRO A 429 -15.97 -25.35 20.95
N TYR A 430 -15.28 -24.33 20.45
CA TYR A 430 -13.83 -24.41 20.30
C TYR A 430 -13.17 -24.48 21.68
N ILE A 431 -12.23 -25.40 21.86
CA ILE A 431 -11.46 -25.55 23.10
C ILE A 431 -9.98 -25.56 22.71
N GLY A 432 -9.28 -24.44 22.93
CA GLY A 432 -7.89 -24.23 22.59
C GLY A 432 -7.46 -22.80 22.89
N SER A 433 -6.18 -22.48 22.71
CA SER A 433 -5.69 -21.10 22.81
C SER A 433 -6.03 -20.30 21.55
N LEU A 434 -5.94 -18.97 21.62
CA LEU A 434 -6.05 -18.10 20.46
C LEU A 434 -4.99 -18.43 19.40
N GLU A 435 -3.77 -18.80 19.81
CA GLU A 435 -2.70 -19.21 18.90
C GLU A 435 -3.10 -20.47 18.11
N GLU A 436 -3.59 -21.51 18.80
CA GLU A 436 -4.07 -22.74 18.16
C GLU A 436 -5.28 -22.49 17.25
N TYR A 437 -6.12 -21.52 17.60
CA TYR A 437 -7.29 -21.12 16.80
C TYR A 437 -6.86 -20.43 15.50
N ILE A 438 -5.92 -19.49 15.60
CA ILE A 438 -5.36 -18.80 14.44
C ILE A 438 -4.72 -19.82 13.49
N ASP A 439 -3.86 -20.70 14.02
CA ASP A 439 -3.18 -21.75 13.25
C ASP A 439 -4.15 -22.67 12.48
N GLN A 440 -5.29 -23.00 13.10
CA GLN A 440 -6.33 -23.80 12.44
C GLN A 440 -7.06 -23.01 11.34
N ASN A 441 -7.33 -21.72 11.57
CA ASN A 441 -7.98 -20.85 10.59
C ASN A 441 -7.09 -20.50 9.38
N ILE A 442 -5.77 -20.63 9.49
CA ILE A 442 -4.85 -20.54 8.34
C ILE A 442 -5.29 -21.49 7.22
N ALA A 443 -5.64 -22.72 7.60
CA ALA A 443 -6.09 -23.73 6.66
C ALA A 443 -7.53 -23.48 6.15
N ASP A 444 -8.38 -22.84 6.96
CA ASP A 444 -9.77 -22.54 6.63
C ASP A 444 -9.91 -21.39 5.62
N LEU A 445 -9.13 -20.32 5.82
CA LEU A 445 -9.11 -19.16 4.92
C LEU A 445 -8.64 -19.51 3.51
N GLY A 446 -8.00 -20.67 3.32
CA GLY A 446 -7.58 -21.14 2.01
C GLY A 446 -6.59 -20.18 1.33
N VAL A 447 -5.86 -19.36 2.10
CA VAL A 447 -5.00 -18.28 1.57
C VAL A 447 -4.05 -18.82 0.49
N ALA A 448 -3.43 -19.97 0.74
CA ALA A 448 -2.54 -20.64 -0.21
C ALA A 448 -3.24 -20.95 -1.55
N ILE A 449 -4.44 -21.54 -1.54
CA ILE A 449 -5.14 -21.91 -2.79
C ILE A 449 -5.79 -20.70 -3.49
N ARG A 450 -6.13 -19.63 -2.74
CA ARG A 450 -6.63 -18.36 -3.28
C ARG A 450 -5.53 -17.60 -4.03
N VAL A 451 -4.30 -17.61 -3.52
CA VAL A 451 -3.24 -16.70 -3.96
C VAL A 451 -2.17 -17.39 -4.82
N LEU A 452 -1.72 -18.59 -4.47
CA LEU A 452 -0.57 -19.23 -5.12
C LEU A 452 -0.75 -19.50 -6.63
N PRO A 453 -1.92 -19.98 -7.11
CA PRO A 453 -2.10 -20.18 -8.54
C PRO A 453 -1.89 -18.90 -9.35
N ALA A 454 -2.35 -17.76 -8.81
CA ALA A 454 -2.13 -16.45 -9.41
C ALA A 454 -0.67 -16.01 -9.34
N MET A 455 0.03 -16.27 -8.22
CA MET A 455 1.46 -15.94 -8.09
C MET A 455 2.32 -16.57 -9.19
N PHE A 456 2.03 -17.81 -9.58
CA PHE A 456 2.74 -18.50 -10.65
C PHE A 456 2.53 -17.87 -12.03
N LEU A 457 1.62 -16.92 -12.17
CA LEU A 457 1.29 -16.22 -13.40
C LEU A 457 1.70 -14.73 -13.36
N ILE A 458 2.50 -14.32 -12.36
CA ILE A 458 3.08 -12.97 -12.25
C ILE A 458 4.23 -12.74 -13.26
N GLY A 459 4.68 -13.80 -13.96
CA GLY A 459 5.65 -13.72 -15.06
C GLY A 459 7.08 -14.11 -14.68
N GLU A 460 7.43 -14.10 -13.40
CA GLU A 460 8.69 -14.63 -12.90
C GLU A 460 8.59 -16.13 -12.58
N CYS A 461 9.67 -16.89 -12.86
CA CYS A 461 9.73 -18.29 -12.47
C CYS A 461 9.97 -18.40 -10.96
N VAL A 462 8.98 -18.91 -10.23
CA VAL A 462 9.03 -19.13 -8.79
C VAL A 462 9.85 -20.39 -8.52
N GLN A 463 11.00 -20.20 -7.88
CA GLN A 463 11.87 -21.32 -7.52
C GLN A 463 11.22 -22.18 -6.43
N TYR A 464 11.52 -23.48 -6.40
CA TYR A 464 10.91 -24.41 -5.44
C TYR A 464 11.21 -24.06 -3.97
N TYR A 465 12.36 -23.45 -3.67
CA TYR A 465 12.64 -22.95 -2.32
C TYR A 465 11.77 -21.74 -1.95
N ALA A 466 11.33 -20.93 -2.92
CA ALA A 466 10.43 -19.82 -2.68
C ALA A 466 9.01 -20.31 -2.38
N LEU A 467 8.64 -21.52 -2.83
CA LEU A 467 7.38 -22.16 -2.45
C LEU A 467 7.33 -22.58 -0.99
N ARG A 468 8.47 -22.99 -0.41
CA ARG A 468 8.57 -23.25 1.03
C ARG A 468 8.41 -21.98 1.87
N CYS A 469 8.63 -20.82 1.27
CA CYS A 469 8.33 -19.53 1.85
C CYS A 469 6.88 -19.09 1.53
N LEU A 470 6.00 -20.00 1.13
CA LEU A 470 4.62 -19.71 0.72
C LEU A 470 3.61 -20.83 1.08
N ASP A 471 4.03 -21.94 1.71
CA ASP A 471 3.17 -23.10 1.97
C ASP A 471 2.85 -23.36 3.47
N GLU A 472 3.84 -23.72 4.31
CA GLU A 472 3.56 -24.35 5.62
C GLU A 472 4.32 -23.75 6.81
N LYS A 473 5.32 -22.87 6.60
CA LYS A 473 5.99 -22.09 7.67
C LYS A 473 6.62 -20.80 7.11
N SER A 474 5.80 -19.98 6.48
CA SER A 474 6.27 -18.71 5.93
C SER A 474 5.84 -17.57 6.81
N THR A 475 6.81 -16.80 7.31
CA THR A 475 6.55 -15.63 8.15
C THR A 475 5.49 -14.68 7.55
N ILE A 476 5.51 -14.45 6.23
CA ILE A 476 4.51 -13.58 5.57
C ILE A 476 3.12 -14.24 5.53
N GLN A 477 3.04 -15.56 5.38
CA GLN A 477 1.77 -16.29 5.38
C GLN A 477 1.19 -16.38 6.79
N ASP A 478 2.04 -16.58 7.79
CA ASP A 478 1.66 -16.67 9.20
C ASP A 478 1.10 -15.31 9.66
N HIS A 479 1.81 -14.21 9.38
CA HIS A 479 1.30 -12.86 9.65
C HIS A 479 0.05 -12.54 8.83
N LEU A 480 -0.03 -12.96 7.56
CA LEU A 480 -1.21 -12.71 6.70
C LEU A 480 -2.43 -13.39 7.28
N SER A 481 -2.30 -14.66 7.62
CA SER A 481 -3.41 -15.46 8.12
C SER A 481 -3.84 -14.97 9.49
N SER A 482 -2.89 -14.66 10.38
CA SER A 482 -3.18 -14.07 11.69
C SER A 482 -3.94 -12.75 11.57
N TYR A 483 -3.49 -11.86 10.68
CA TYR A 483 -4.16 -10.59 10.40
C TYR A 483 -5.58 -10.81 9.89
N LEU A 484 -5.76 -11.68 8.89
CA LEU A 484 -7.07 -11.94 8.28
C LEU A 484 -8.05 -12.58 9.28
N THR A 485 -7.61 -13.57 10.06
CA THR A 485 -8.45 -14.24 11.07
C THR A 485 -8.94 -13.23 12.10
N ILE A 486 -8.04 -12.46 12.71
CA ILE A 486 -8.42 -11.49 13.74
C ILE A 486 -9.32 -10.41 13.13
N PHE A 487 -8.98 -9.90 11.94
CA PHE A 487 -9.76 -8.86 11.29
C PHE A 487 -11.20 -9.32 10.98
N VAL A 488 -11.36 -10.48 10.34
CA VAL A 488 -12.69 -11.01 9.97
C VAL A 488 -13.51 -11.25 11.22
N ASP A 489 -12.94 -11.89 12.24
CA ASP A 489 -13.65 -12.17 13.49
C ASP A 489 -14.09 -10.89 14.21
N LEU A 490 -13.26 -9.83 14.19
CA LEU A 490 -13.66 -8.52 14.72
C LEU A 490 -14.87 -7.92 13.98
N GLN A 491 -14.96 -8.10 12.65
CA GLN A 491 -16.11 -7.63 11.87
C GLN A 491 -17.36 -8.48 12.09
N THR A 492 -17.21 -9.81 12.14
CA THR A 492 -18.34 -10.74 12.20
C THR A 492 -18.76 -11.13 13.62
N HIS A 493 -18.06 -10.63 14.65
CA HIS A 493 -18.28 -11.02 16.05
C HIS A 493 -19.75 -10.95 16.49
N LYS A 494 -20.49 -9.91 16.08
CA LYS A 494 -21.92 -9.78 16.43
C LYS A 494 -22.77 -10.90 15.86
N VAL A 495 -22.48 -11.33 14.63
CA VAL A 495 -23.19 -12.43 13.95
C VAL A 495 -22.81 -13.75 14.61
N ASN A 496 -21.50 -14.00 14.78
CA ASN A 496 -20.97 -15.21 15.42
C ASN A 496 -21.54 -15.41 16.82
N GLN A 497 -21.57 -14.34 17.63
CA GLN A 497 -22.17 -14.34 18.96
C GLN A 497 -23.67 -14.70 18.92
N GLY A 498 -24.42 -14.20 17.94
CA GLY A 498 -25.84 -14.52 17.77
C GLY A 498 -26.10 -15.98 17.38
N GLU A 499 -25.15 -16.62 16.71
CA GLU A 499 -25.20 -18.02 16.28
C GLU A 499 -24.53 -18.98 17.28
N GLY A 500 -23.94 -18.47 18.36
CA GLY A 500 -23.22 -19.27 19.36
C GLY A 500 -21.90 -19.87 18.84
N ARG A 501 -21.29 -19.26 17.82
CA ARG A 501 -20.01 -19.68 17.25
C ARG A 501 -18.85 -19.05 18.01
N SER A 502 -17.82 -19.83 18.30
CA SER A 502 -16.55 -19.31 18.83
C SER A 502 -15.82 -18.50 17.76
N ASP A 503 -15.22 -17.39 18.17
CA ASP A 503 -14.37 -16.51 17.38
C ASP A 503 -13.20 -15.99 18.23
N ALA A 504 -12.24 -15.29 17.61
CA ALA A 504 -11.08 -14.74 18.29
C ALA A 504 -11.43 -13.89 19.52
N VAL A 505 -12.55 -13.17 19.50
CA VAL A 505 -12.99 -12.34 20.63
C VAL A 505 -13.42 -13.20 21.81
N THR A 506 -14.29 -14.19 21.58
CA THR A 506 -14.74 -15.10 22.63
C THR A 506 -13.59 -15.93 23.20
N ILE A 507 -12.69 -16.41 22.36
CA ILE A 507 -11.52 -17.21 22.77
C ILE A 507 -10.57 -16.35 23.62
N TYR A 508 -10.26 -15.13 23.18
CA TYR A 508 -9.39 -14.24 23.95
C TYR A 508 -9.99 -13.85 25.31
N MET A 509 -11.30 -13.63 25.37
CA MET A 509 -11.99 -13.35 26.65
C MET A 509 -11.86 -14.51 27.64
N GLU A 510 -11.98 -15.75 27.16
CA GLU A 510 -11.84 -16.95 27.99
C GLU A 510 -10.39 -17.21 28.40
N GLU A 511 -9.43 -16.99 27.51
CA GLU A 511 -8.01 -17.22 27.75
C GLU A 511 -7.41 -16.21 28.75
N GLU A 512 -7.78 -14.93 28.63
CA GLU A 512 -7.23 -13.83 29.44
C GLU A 512 -8.14 -13.40 30.61
N ASP A 513 -9.29 -14.06 30.81
CA ASP A 513 -10.30 -13.72 31.83
C ASP A 513 -10.65 -12.22 31.84
N CYS A 514 -10.95 -11.65 30.67
CA CYS A 514 -11.14 -10.21 30.48
C CYS A 514 -12.54 -9.83 29.96
N SER A 515 -12.88 -8.54 30.06
CA SER A 515 -14.12 -8.02 29.47
C SER A 515 -14.07 -8.02 27.94
N LYS A 516 -15.24 -7.95 27.31
CA LYS A 516 -15.37 -7.83 25.85
C LYS A 516 -14.65 -6.58 25.32
N GLU A 517 -14.79 -5.46 26.01
CA GLU A 517 -14.16 -4.20 25.62
C GLU A 517 -12.62 -4.27 25.69
N GLU A 518 -12.08 -4.98 26.69
CA GLU A 518 -10.64 -5.24 26.80
C GLU A 518 -10.14 -6.20 25.72
N ALA A 519 -10.89 -7.26 25.42
CA ALA A 519 -10.57 -8.19 24.34
C ALA A 519 -10.55 -7.48 22.98
N LEU A 520 -11.59 -6.71 22.66
CA LEU A 520 -11.65 -5.93 21.42
C LEU A 520 -10.48 -4.96 21.29
N ARG A 521 -10.12 -4.24 22.37
CA ARG A 521 -8.98 -3.32 22.35
C ARG A 521 -7.66 -4.05 22.12
N SER A 522 -7.46 -5.19 22.78
CA SER A 522 -6.24 -5.97 22.70
C SER A 522 -6.08 -6.62 21.33
N LEU A 523 -7.14 -7.24 20.80
CA LEU A 523 -7.16 -7.83 19.47
C LEU A 523 -6.95 -6.78 18.36
N ASN A 524 -7.52 -5.58 18.48
CA ASN A 524 -7.21 -4.49 17.54
C ASN A 524 -5.73 -4.10 17.59
N ALA A 525 -5.12 -4.04 18.78
CA ALA A 525 -3.70 -3.74 18.91
C ALA A 525 -2.81 -4.86 18.32
N ILE A 526 -3.18 -6.13 18.52
CA ILE A 526 -2.51 -7.29 17.91
C ILE A 526 -2.64 -7.19 16.38
N MET A 527 -3.85 -6.98 15.85
CA MET A 527 -4.12 -6.83 14.42
C MET A 527 -3.28 -5.71 13.78
N GLU A 528 -3.21 -4.52 14.38
CA GLU A 528 -2.39 -3.41 13.85
C GLU A 528 -0.89 -3.75 13.88
N ASN A 529 -0.40 -4.40 14.95
CA ASN A 529 1.00 -4.86 14.99
C ASN A 529 1.30 -5.92 13.93
N THR A 530 0.39 -6.88 13.72
CA THR A 530 0.54 -7.90 12.69
C THR A 530 0.47 -7.31 11.28
N PHE A 531 -0.29 -6.23 11.09
CA PHE A 531 -0.26 -5.48 9.83
C PHE A 531 1.11 -4.81 9.61
N ASP A 532 1.72 -4.20 10.64
CA ASP A 532 3.09 -3.66 10.54
C ASP A 532 4.10 -4.77 10.15
N GLU A 533 3.94 -5.98 10.71
CA GLU A 533 4.75 -7.16 10.37
C GLU A 533 4.59 -7.56 8.90
N LEU A 534 3.36 -7.54 8.39
CA LEU A 534 3.06 -7.77 6.97
C LEU A 534 3.70 -6.74 6.04
N VAL A 535 3.64 -5.45 6.42
CA VAL A 535 4.29 -4.38 5.66
C VAL A 535 5.80 -4.60 5.61
N HIS A 536 6.40 -4.98 6.72
CA HIS A 536 7.82 -5.33 6.78
C HIS A 536 8.14 -6.55 5.90
N ASP A 537 7.35 -7.61 5.96
CA ASP A 537 7.57 -8.82 5.15
C ASP A 537 7.43 -8.57 3.64
N TYR A 538 6.53 -7.68 3.26
CA TYR A 538 6.36 -7.24 1.88
C TYR A 538 7.56 -6.41 1.39
N LEU A 539 8.10 -5.51 2.21
CA LEU A 539 9.11 -4.54 1.76
C LEU A 539 10.55 -4.98 2.02
N LYS A 540 10.80 -5.91 2.96
CA LYS A 540 12.16 -6.37 3.28
C LYS A 540 12.83 -7.05 2.08
N PRO A 541 14.17 -7.04 1.97
CA PRO A 541 14.87 -7.89 1.02
C PRO A 541 14.50 -9.37 1.21
N SER A 542 14.19 -10.08 0.13
CA SER A 542 13.73 -11.47 0.18
C SER A 542 14.17 -12.26 -1.04
N LEU A 543 14.30 -13.58 -0.87
CA LEU A 543 14.49 -14.53 -1.97
C LEU A 543 13.20 -14.80 -2.75
N VAL A 544 12.04 -14.43 -2.19
CA VAL A 544 10.75 -14.51 -2.86
C VAL A 544 10.57 -13.29 -3.76
N PRO A 545 10.24 -13.47 -5.06
CA PRO A 545 9.93 -12.38 -5.98
C PRO A 545 9.00 -11.33 -5.38
N ARG A 546 9.30 -10.05 -5.63
CA ARG A 546 8.52 -8.93 -5.09
C ARG A 546 7.06 -8.99 -5.53
N GLY A 547 6.78 -9.38 -6.78
CA GLY A 547 5.41 -9.54 -7.28
C GLY A 547 4.60 -10.56 -6.48
N CYS A 548 5.20 -11.70 -6.10
CA CYS A 548 4.52 -12.71 -5.27
C CYS A 548 4.17 -12.16 -3.88
N ARG A 549 5.12 -11.45 -3.25
CA ARG A 549 4.89 -10.84 -1.92
C ARG A 549 3.87 -9.71 -1.98
N ARG A 550 3.88 -8.91 -3.06
CA ARG A 550 2.85 -7.91 -3.33
C ARG A 550 1.48 -8.58 -3.37
N LEU A 551 1.32 -9.67 -4.10
CA LEU A 551 0.02 -10.33 -4.18
C LEU A 551 -0.50 -10.81 -2.81
N MET A 552 0.37 -11.30 -1.92
CA MET A 552 -0.02 -11.64 -0.54
C MET A 552 -0.47 -10.41 0.25
N PHE A 553 0.32 -9.35 0.16
CA PHE A 553 0.03 -8.10 0.85
C PHE A 553 -1.28 -7.46 0.34
N GLU A 554 -1.50 -7.45 -0.98
CA GLU A 554 -2.74 -6.97 -1.57
C GLU A 554 -3.94 -7.85 -1.18
N HIS A 555 -3.76 -9.17 -1.00
CA HIS A 555 -4.83 -10.02 -0.49
C HIS A 555 -5.32 -9.55 0.89
N ALA A 556 -4.41 -9.13 1.78
CA ALA A 556 -4.78 -8.56 3.08
C ALA A 556 -5.66 -7.31 2.93
N ARG A 557 -5.25 -6.38 2.06
CA ARG A 557 -5.95 -5.12 1.79
C ARG A 557 -7.29 -5.34 1.11
N ILE A 558 -7.37 -6.31 0.19
CA ILE A 558 -8.61 -6.71 -0.48
C ILE A 558 -9.62 -7.25 0.52
N VAL A 559 -9.23 -8.22 1.37
CA VAL A 559 -10.14 -8.78 2.37
C VAL A 559 -10.60 -7.71 3.34
N GLN A 560 -9.69 -6.82 3.76
CA GLN A 560 -10.02 -5.67 4.59
C GLN A 560 -11.11 -4.80 3.95
N TYR A 561 -10.86 -4.33 2.72
CA TYR A 561 -11.78 -3.47 1.99
C TYR A 561 -13.17 -4.13 1.80
N LEU A 562 -13.21 -5.43 1.49
CA LEU A 562 -14.47 -6.14 1.22
C LEU A 562 -15.31 -6.42 2.48
N HIS A 563 -14.72 -6.48 3.67
CA HIS A 563 -15.45 -6.81 4.91
C HIS A 563 -15.55 -5.65 5.91
N SER A 564 -14.98 -4.48 5.61
CA SER A 564 -15.18 -3.31 6.45
C SER A 564 -16.62 -2.77 6.31
N ASP A 565 -17.40 -2.85 7.39
CA ASP A 565 -18.78 -2.32 7.48
C ASP A 565 -18.91 -0.84 7.08
N GLU A 566 -17.80 -0.09 7.19
CA GLU A 566 -17.71 1.33 6.86
C GLU A 566 -17.73 1.59 5.33
N TYR A 567 -17.53 0.57 4.49
CA TYR A 567 -17.37 0.71 3.04
C TYR A 567 -18.54 0.16 2.22
N LYS A 568 -19.69 0.82 2.33
CA LYS A 568 -20.87 0.59 1.46
C LYS A 568 -20.71 1.14 0.02
N ALA A 569 -19.50 1.54 -0.35
CA ALA A 569 -19.21 2.23 -1.61
C ALA A 569 -18.69 1.32 -2.71
N ILE A 570 -18.63 -0.01 -2.51
CA ILE A 570 -18.05 -0.93 -3.50
C ILE A 570 -18.71 -0.81 -4.88
N ASP A 571 -20.04 -0.67 -4.93
CA ASP A 571 -20.77 -0.47 -6.18
C ASP A 571 -20.36 0.84 -6.87
N SER A 572 -20.25 1.93 -6.10
CA SER A 572 -19.83 3.23 -6.65
C SER A 572 -18.36 3.24 -7.07
N ASP A 573 -17.48 2.54 -6.34
CA ASP A 573 -16.06 2.46 -6.67
C ASP A 573 -15.82 1.59 -7.91
N MET A 574 -16.56 0.48 -8.02
CA MET A 574 -16.62 -0.33 -9.24
C MET A 574 -17.10 0.51 -10.42
N GLU A 575 -18.25 1.17 -10.29
CA GLU A 575 -18.80 2.02 -11.35
C GLU A 575 -17.79 3.10 -11.78
N ARG A 576 -17.14 3.74 -10.81
CA ARG A 576 -16.14 4.77 -11.06
C ARG A 576 -14.90 4.22 -11.76
N MET A 577 -14.41 3.03 -11.37
CA MET A 577 -13.27 2.39 -12.02
C MET A 577 -13.57 2.01 -13.47
N PHE A 578 -14.80 1.55 -13.74
CA PHE A 578 -15.24 1.16 -15.08
C PHE A 578 -15.80 2.31 -15.93
N THR A 579 -15.85 3.54 -15.39
CA THR A 579 -16.23 4.75 -16.12
C THR A 579 -15.00 5.46 -16.70
N PRO A 580 -14.93 5.73 -18.03
CA PRO A 580 -13.80 6.41 -18.62
C PRO A 580 -13.52 7.77 -17.99
N VAL A 581 -12.24 8.12 -17.90
CA VAL A 581 -11.80 9.46 -17.53
C VAL A 581 -11.91 10.37 -18.75
N GLN A 582 -12.48 11.56 -18.57
CA GLN A 582 -12.65 12.57 -19.62
C GLN A 582 -11.42 13.47 -19.78
#